data_AF-A0A366XEZ6-F1
#
_entry.id   AF-A0A366XEZ6-F1
#
_cell.length_a   1.000
_cell.length_b   1.000
_cell.length_c   1.000
_cell.angle_alpha   90.00
_cell.angle_beta   90.00
_cell.angle_gamma   90.00
#
_symmetry.space_group_name_H-M   'P 1'
#
loop_
_entity.id
_entity.type
_entity.pdbx_description
1 polymer ?
#
loop_
_entity_poly.entity_id
_entity_poly.type
_entity_poly.pdbx_seq_one_letter_code
_entity_poly.pdbx_strand_id
1 'polypeptide(L)'
;MQISVDVHNYMETLVGHVLAEDSYIEKYDNEQLADLACLALSQLRPVYIRFDIDFLSALPEKDLVKLKESALTAVIAAESMVVNDRRKNRDVDVPVIFTHSNPDDDVELEWFEKPLLNYKTE
;
A
#
# COMPACT_ATOMS: atom_id res chain seq x y z
N MET A 1 5.85 -12.57 -16.44
CA MET A 1 4.57 -12.02 -16.93
C MET A 1 4.52 -10.56 -16.48
N GLN A 2 4.77 -9.61 -17.39
CA GLN A 2 4.51 -8.19 -17.13
C GLN A 2 3.02 -7.98 -17.35
N ILE A 3 2.26 -7.85 -16.27
CA ILE A 3 0.96 -7.18 -16.33
C ILE A 3 1.25 -5.81 -16.97
N SER A 4 0.49 -5.40 -18.00
CA SER A 4 0.90 -4.28 -18.87
C SER A 4 1.21 -3.01 -18.06
N VAL A 5 2.09 -2.16 -18.60
CA VAL A 5 2.59 -0.91 -17.97
C VAL A 5 1.45 0.00 -17.47
N ASP A 6 0.25 -0.18 -18.00
CA ASP A 6 -0.93 0.63 -17.72
C ASP A 6 -1.73 0.17 -16.48
N VAL A 7 -1.45 -1.02 -15.93
CA VAL A 7 -2.15 -1.49 -14.72
C VAL A 7 -1.44 -0.96 -13.48
N HIS A 8 -2.17 -0.21 -12.66
CA HIS A 8 -1.64 0.43 -11.46
C HIS A 8 -2.68 0.44 -10.33
N ASN A 9 -2.23 0.66 -9.11
CA ASN A 9 -3.11 0.79 -7.95
C ASN A 9 -3.64 2.22 -7.86
N TYR A 10 -4.94 2.43 -8.05
CA TYR A 10 -5.55 3.76 -8.01
C TYR A 10 -5.37 4.47 -6.65
N MET A 11 -5.17 3.72 -5.56
CA MET A 11 -4.87 4.31 -4.26
C MET A 11 -3.53 5.05 -4.24
N GLU A 12 -2.57 4.68 -5.09
CA GLU A 12 -1.30 5.43 -5.25
C GLU A 12 -1.56 6.84 -5.76
N THR A 13 -2.48 6.99 -6.73
CA THR A 13 -2.92 8.29 -7.25
C THR A 13 -3.56 9.14 -6.15
N LEU A 14 -4.43 8.54 -5.33
CA LEU A 14 -5.11 9.27 -4.25
C LEU A 14 -4.14 9.69 -3.13
N VAL A 15 -3.25 8.80 -2.72
CA VAL A 15 -2.22 9.11 -1.71
C VAL A 15 -1.25 10.17 -2.25
N GLY A 16 -0.84 10.06 -3.51
CA GLY A 16 0.00 11.05 -4.18
C GLY A 16 -0.63 12.44 -4.21
N HIS A 17 -1.94 12.56 -4.44
CA HIS A 17 -2.64 13.84 -4.38
C HIS A 17 -2.59 14.48 -2.99
N VAL A 18 -2.77 13.69 -1.92
CA VAL A 18 -2.70 14.21 -0.54
C VAL A 18 -1.28 14.66 -0.19
N LEU A 19 -0.27 13.86 -0.54
CA LEU A 19 1.14 14.19 -0.29
C LEU A 19 1.66 15.35 -1.16
N ALA A 20 0.95 15.70 -2.23
CA ALA A 20 1.26 16.85 -3.06
C ALA A 20 0.71 18.18 -2.51
N GLU A 21 -0.02 18.18 -1.39
CA GLU A 21 -0.44 19.40 -0.72
C GLU A 21 0.77 20.14 -0.11
N ASP A 22 0.74 21.47 -0.13
CA ASP A 22 1.85 22.32 0.37
C ASP A 22 2.25 21.98 1.82
N SER A 23 1.28 21.57 2.65
CA SER A 23 1.54 21.14 4.04
C SER A 23 2.47 19.94 4.17
N TYR A 24 2.57 19.11 3.13
CA TYR A 24 3.47 17.95 3.09
C TYR A 24 4.75 18.27 2.33
N ILE A 25 4.66 18.91 1.15
CA ILE A 25 5.83 19.24 0.32
C ILE A 25 6.79 20.20 1.03
N GLU A 26 6.28 21.19 1.77
CA GLU A 26 7.13 22.15 2.48
C GLU A 26 7.80 21.54 3.74
N LYS A 27 7.23 20.45 4.26
CA LYS A 27 7.62 19.86 5.54
C LYS A 27 8.56 18.65 5.38
N TYR A 28 8.44 17.91 4.29
CA TYR A 28 9.12 16.64 4.07
C TYR A 28 9.90 16.63 2.75
N ASP A 29 11.05 15.99 2.75
CA ASP A 29 11.80 15.75 1.50
C ASP A 29 11.20 14.59 0.68
N ASN A 30 11.70 14.38 -0.53
CA ASN A 30 11.18 13.35 -1.44
C ASN A 30 11.32 11.91 -0.88
N GLU A 31 12.36 11.64 -0.09
CA GLU A 31 12.56 10.30 0.50
C GLU A 31 11.56 10.07 1.64
N GLN A 32 11.36 11.08 2.48
CA GLN A 32 10.35 11.07 3.54
C GLN A 32 8.92 10.98 2.98
N LEU A 33 8.62 11.68 1.88
CA LEU A 33 7.32 11.58 1.21
C LEU A 33 7.09 10.17 0.64
N ALA A 34 8.13 9.53 0.08
CA ALA A 34 8.03 8.15 -0.38
C ALA A 34 7.79 7.17 0.78
N ASP A 35 8.45 7.37 1.93
CA ASP A 35 8.21 6.58 3.15
C ASP A 35 6.78 6.74 3.66
N LEU A 36 6.26 7.97 3.69
CA LEU A 36 4.87 8.25 4.07
C LEU A 36 3.89 7.57 3.10
N ALA A 37 4.16 7.61 1.80
CA ALA A 37 3.35 6.92 0.80
C ALA A 37 3.34 5.40 1.04
N CYS A 38 4.50 4.80 1.30
CA CYS A 38 4.60 3.36 1.61
C CYS A 38 3.78 2.97 2.84
N LEU A 39 3.90 3.75 3.93
CA LEU A 39 3.14 3.53 5.16
C LEU A 39 1.64 3.72 4.96
N ALA A 40 1.22 4.73 4.21
CA ALA A 40 -0.19 4.99 3.91
C ALA A 40 -0.79 3.86 3.05
N LEU A 41 -0.11 3.48 1.95
CA LEU A 41 -0.58 2.43 1.04
C LEU A 41 -0.68 1.06 1.72
N SER A 42 0.19 0.77 2.68
CA SER A 42 0.14 -0.48 3.46
C SER A 42 -1.13 -0.62 4.32
N GLN A 43 -1.81 0.49 4.60
CA GLN A 43 -3.04 0.53 5.40
C GLN A 43 -4.31 0.48 4.52
N LEU A 44 -4.18 0.62 3.21
CA LEU A 44 -5.28 0.75 2.27
C LEU A 44 -5.51 -0.56 1.51
N ARG A 45 -6.78 -0.85 1.19
CA ARG A 45 -7.08 -1.93 0.25
C ARG A 45 -6.62 -1.51 -1.15
N PRO A 46 -5.76 -2.28 -1.84
CA PRO A 46 -5.32 -1.93 -3.18
C PRO A 46 -6.48 -2.05 -4.19
N VAL A 47 -6.51 -1.13 -5.15
CA VAL A 47 -7.51 -1.09 -6.22
C VAL A 47 -6.77 -1.02 -7.56
N TYR A 48 -6.50 -2.18 -8.16
CA TYR A 48 -5.81 -2.25 -9.44
C TYR A 48 -6.75 -1.96 -10.61
N ILE A 49 -6.39 -0.96 -11.39
CA ILE A 49 -7.14 -0.52 -12.58
C ILE A 49 -6.19 -0.36 -13.76
N ARG A 50 -6.74 -0.33 -14.97
CA ARG A 50 -5.97 -0.06 -16.20
C ARG A 50 -6.11 1.40 -16.65
N PHE A 51 -7.34 1.93 -16.63
CA PHE A 51 -7.62 3.30 -17.06
C PHE A 51 -8.50 4.02 -16.05
N ASP A 52 -8.05 5.18 -15.58
CA ASP A 52 -8.77 6.00 -14.61
C ASP A 52 -10.15 6.42 -15.10
N ILE A 53 -10.28 6.71 -16.40
CA ILE A 53 -11.54 7.15 -17.01
C ILE A 53 -12.62 6.08 -16.87
N ASP A 54 -12.28 4.83 -17.16
CA ASP A 54 -13.22 3.70 -17.06
C ASP A 54 -13.60 3.46 -15.61
N PHE A 55 -12.63 3.50 -14.70
CA PHE A 55 -12.87 3.32 -13.27
C PHE A 55 -13.77 4.44 -12.71
N LEU A 56 -13.45 5.69 -12.98
CA LEU A 56 -14.18 6.86 -12.50
C LEU A 56 -15.57 6.98 -13.11
N SER A 57 -15.76 6.59 -14.38
CA SER A 57 -17.07 6.63 -15.02
C SER A 57 -18.03 5.54 -14.50
N ALA A 58 -17.50 4.42 -14.02
CA ALA A 58 -18.29 3.34 -13.43
C ALA A 58 -18.53 3.52 -11.91
N LEU A 59 -17.72 4.32 -11.22
CA LEU A 59 -17.75 4.47 -9.77
C LEU A 59 -18.78 5.53 -9.32
N PRO A 60 -19.71 5.20 -8.41
CA PRO A 60 -20.59 6.21 -7.81
C PRO A 60 -19.81 7.27 -7.04
N GLU A 61 -20.23 8.54 -7.14
CA GLU A 61 -19.56 9.68 -6.49
C GLU A 61 -19.37 9.48 -4.98
N LYS A 62 -20.39 8.95 -4.30
CA LYS A 62 -20.34 8.64 -2.86
C LYS A 62 -19.18 7.69 -2.48
N ASP A 63 -18.81 6.77 -3.38
CA ASP A 63 -17.77 5.79 -3.11
C ASP A 63 -16.40 6.37 -3.45
N LEU A 64 -16.32 7.25 -4.44
CA LEU A 64 -15.12 8.05 -4.70
C LEU A 64 -14.76 8.94 -3.50
N VAL A 65 -15.75 9.59 -2.88
CA VAL A 65 -15.53 10.40 -1.67
C VAL A 65 -14.94 9.56 -0.54
N LYS A 66 -15.47 8.36 -0.29
CA LYS A 66 -14.92 7.45 0.73
C LYS A 66 -13.48 7.03 0.44
N LEU A 67 -13.13 6.79 -0.82
CA LEU A 67 -11.76 6.44 -1.19
C LEU A 67 -10.80 7.60 -0.90
N LYS A 68 -11.21 8.84 -1.21
CA LYS A 68 -10.42 10.05 -0.90
C LYS A 68 -10.26 10.24 0.61
N GLU A 69 -11.34 10.12 1.37
CA GLU A 69 -11.31 10.21 2.85
C GLU A 69 -10.41 9.12 3.46
N SER A 70 -10.46 7.90 2.91
CA SER A 70 -9.60 6.79 3.35
C SER A 70 -8.13 7.09 3.09
N ALA A 71 -7.79 7.61 1.90
CA ALA A 71 -6.42 8.00 1.56
C ALA A 71 -5.89 9.10 2.50
N LEU A 72 -6.69 10.15 2.74
CA LEU A 72 -6.34 11.23 3.67
C LEU A 72 -6.13 10.69 5.09
N THR A 73 -7.03 9.84 5.58
CA THR A 73 -6.91 9.23 6.90
C THR A 73 -5.64 8.39 7.02
N ALA A 74 -5.31 7.62 5.99
CA ALA A 74 -4.10 6.79 5.97
C ALA A 74 -2.81 7.61 5.95
N VAL A 75 -2.77 8.74 5.24
CA VAL A 75 -1.63 9.67 5.24
C VAL A 75 -1.45 10.31 6.61
N ILE A 76 -2.52 10.78 7.25
CA ILE A 76 -2.47 11.33 8.62
C ILE A 76 -1.95 10.26 9.60
N ALA A 77 -2.44 9.03 9.48
CA ALA A 77 -1.98 7.92 10.31
C ALA A 77 -0.49 7.64 10.08
N ALA A 78 -0.05 7.56 8.82
CA ALA A 78 1.36 7.36 8.45
C ALA A 78 2.27 8.47 9.02
N GLU A 79 1.86 9.74 8.89
CA GLU A 79 2.58 10.88 9.44
C GLU A 79 2.72 10.76 10.97
N SER A 80 1.65 10.37 11.65
CA SER A 80 1.67 10.16 13.10
C SER A 80 2.62 9.05 13.53
N MET A 81 2.78 8.00 12.71
CA MET A 81 3.71 6.91 12.97
C MET A 81 5.17 7.36 12.83
N VAL A 82 5.47 8.20 11.84
CA VAL A 82 6.80 8.78 11.64
C VAL A 82 7.16 9.77 12.76
N VAL A 83 6.24 10.67 13.12
CA VAL A 83 6.47 11.69 14.15
C VAL A 83 6.60 11.08 15.55
N ASN A 84 5.79 10.06 15.87
CA ASN A 84 5.81 9.38 17.17
C ASN A 84 6.68 8.12 17.17
N ASP A 85 7.61 7.97 16.21
CA ASP A 85 8.42 6.77 16.11
C ASP A 85 9.23 6.57 17.40
N ARG A 86 8.97 5.45 18.07
CA ARG A 86 9.65 5.05 19.31
C ARG A 86 11.05 4.49 19.03
N ARG A 87 11.38 4.19 17.77
CA ARG A 87 12.69 3.72 17.33
C ARG A 87 13.69 4.88 17.29
N LYS A 88 14.03 5.41 18.47
CA LYS A 88 15.00 6.52 18.64
C LYS A 88 16.45 6.15 18.28
N ASN A 89 16.74 4.89 17.99
CA ASN A 89 18.08 4.36 17.72
C ASN A 89 18.13 3.59 16.40
N ARG A 90 18.01 4.27 15.26
CA ARG A 90 18.24 3.66 13.93
C ARG A 90 19.72 3.34 13.67
N ASP A 91 20.64 4.08 14.32
CA ASP A 91 22.10 3.88 14.18
C ASP A 91 22.65 2.68 14.96
N VAL A 92 21.83 2.05 15.81
CA VAL A 92 22.21 0.77 16.38
C VAL A 92 21.81 -0.26 15.34
N ASP A 93 22.80 -0.72 14.59
CA ASP A 93 22.73 -1.94 13.77
C ASP A 93 22.27 -3.07 14.69
N VAL A 94 20.96 -3.25 14.84
CA VAL A 94 20.43 -4.37 15.60
C VAL A 94 20.70 -5.56 14.71
N PRO A 95 21.56 -6.51 15.12
CA PRO A 95 21.78 -7.69 14.29
C PRO A 95 20.42 -8.33 14.07
N VAL A 96 20.05 -8.53 12.82
CA VAL A 96 18.90 -9.37 12.47
C VAL A 96 19.27 -10.76 12.96
N ILE A 97 18.86 -11.08 14.18
CA ILE A 97 18.91 -12.43 14.69
C ILE A 97 17.83 -13.15 13.88
N PHE A 98 18.25 -13.85 12.83
CA PHE A 98 17.45 -14.93 12.28
C PHE A 98 17.25 -15.91 13.44
N THR A 99 16.15 -15.76 14.17
CA THR A 99 15.67 -16.85 15.01
C THR A 99 15.47 -17.99 14.02
N HIS A 100 16.33 -19.00 14.12
CA HIS A 100 16.24 -20.21 13.30
C HIS A 100 14.77 -20.53 13.11
N SER A 101 14.35 -20.52 11.84
CA SER A 101 13.02 -20.88 11.40
C SER A 101 12.61 -22.10 12.20
N ASN A 102 11.42 -22.04 12.79
CA ASN A 102 10.86 -23.26 13.36
C ASN A 102 10.88 -24.29 12.21
N PRO A 103 11.24 -25.56 12.39
CA PRO A 103 11.27 -26.52 11.29
C PRO A 103 9.90 -26.72 10.61
N ASP A 104 8.83 -26.15 11.17
CA ASP A 104 7.49 -26.03 10.57
C ASP A 104 7.33 -24.81 9.63
N ASP A 105 8.32 -23.93 9.50
CA ASP A 105 8.32 -22.82 8.52
C ASP A 105 8.61 -23.32 7.08
N ASP A 106 9.02 -24.59 6.93
CA ASP A 106 9.09 -25.32 5.66
C ASP A 106 7.72 -25.88 5.23
N VAL A 107 6.63 -25.59 5.95
CA VAL A 107 5.28 -25.77 5.40
C VAL A 107 5.14 -24.75 4.27
N GLU A 108 5.46 -25.22 3.06
CA GLU A 108 5.13 -24.53 1.80
C GLU A 108 3.78 -23.85 1.97
N LEU A 109 3.73 -22.56 1.66
CA LEU A 109 2.52 -21.75 1.67
C LEU A 109 1.38 -22.49 0.94
N GLU A 110 0.59 -23.30 1.66
CA GLU A 110 -0.60 -23.99 1.14
C GLU A 110 -1.71 -22.99 0.78
N TRP A 111 -1.47 -21.70 0.98
CA TRP A 111 -2.26 -20.62 0.41
C TRP A 111 -2.05 -20.58 -1.11
N PHE A 112 -2.90 -21.34 -1.82
CA PHE A 112 -3.39 -21.13 -3.20
C PHE A 112 -3.35 -22.36 -4.13
N GLU A 113 -3.23 -23.61 -3.65
CA GLU A 113 -3.33 -24.76 -4.56
C GLU A 113 -4.74 -25.09 -5.06
N LYS A 114 -5.80 -24.46 -4.52
CA LYS A 114 -7.15 -24.63 -5.05
C LYS A 114 -7.45 -23.54 -6.07
N PRO A 115 -7.43 -23.84 -7.39
CA PRO A 115 -7.95 -22.89 -8.38
C PRO A 115 -9.41 -22.56 -8.03
N LEU A 116 -9.76 -21.28 -8.06
CA LEU A 116 -11.13 -20.80 -7.78
C LEU A 116 -12.17 -21.36 -8.76
N LEU A 117 -11.73 -21.85 -9.92
CA LEU A 117 -12.57 -22.53 -10.90
C LEU A 117 -12.27 -24.03 -10.92
N ASN A 118 -13.30 -24.82 -10.63
CA ASN A 118 -13.33 -26.23 -11.00
C ASN A 118 -13.46 -26.32 -12.53
N TYR A 119 -12.36 -26.56 -13.23
CA TYR A 119 -12.45 -27.05 -14.60
C TYR A 119 -13.10 -28.43 -14.58
N LYS A 120 -14.31 -28.54 -15.14
CA LYS A 120 -14.82 -29.84 -15.57
C LYS A 120 -14.04 -30.21 -16.83
N THR A 121 -13.09 -31.12 -16.70
CA THR A 121 -12.55 -31.85 -17.84
C THR A 121 -13.64 -32.80 -18.35
N GLU A 122 -14.11 -32.57 -19.58
CA GLU A 122 -14.81 -33.57 -20.40
C GLU A 122 -13.82 -34.61 -20.92
#